data_AF-A0A2T0WGY0-F1
#
_entry.id   AF-A0A2T0WGY0-F1
#
_cell.length_a   1.000
_cell.length_b   1.000
_cell.length_c   1.000
_cell.angle_alpha   90.00
_cell.angle_beta   90.00
_cell.angle_gamma   90.00
#
_symmetry.space_group_name_H-M   'P 1'
#
loop_
_entity.id
_entity.type
_entity.pdbx_description
1 polymer ?
#
loop_
_entity_poly.entity_id
_entity_poly.type
_entity_poly.pdbx_seq_one_letter_code
_entity_poly.pdbx_strand_id
1 'polypeptide(L)' 'MDITKKAKEEIDARLDKIESFIAKKGLGSKYLQKAQKTQRDINLALVLTGVITIVGIAFWLKGKNNEEE' A
#
# COMPACT_ATOMS: atom_id res chain seq x y z
N MET A 1 37.15 1.48 19.77
CA MET A 1 36.02 2.05 19.01
C MET A 1 35.17 1.03 18.27
N ASP A 2 35.67 -0.19 18.00
CA ASP A 2 34.93 -1.21 17.23
C ASP A 2 33.91 -2.01 18.07
N ILE A 3 34.24 -2.29 19.33
CA ILE A 3 33.35 -3.03 20.26
C ILE A 3 32.07 -2.25 20.56
N THR A 4 32.16 -0.93 20.78
CA THR A 4 31.00 -0.06 21.00
C THR A 4 30.08 0.00 19.78
N LYS A 5 30.67 -0.01 18.57
CA LYS A 5 29.90 -0.01 17.31
C LYS A 5 29.14 -1.33 17.13
N LYS A 6 29.82 -2.46 17.31
CA LYS A 6 29.18 -3.79 17.28
C LYS A 6 28.09 -3.96 18.34
N ALA A 7 28.34 -3.46 19.55
CA ALA A 7 27.35 -3.48 20.62
C ALA A 7 26.10 -2.65 20.26
N LYS A 8 26.30 -1.48 19.64
CA LYS A 8 25.19 -0.66 19.14
C LYS A 8 24.41 -1.36 18.03
N GLU A 9 25.10 -1.91 17.03
CA GLU A 9 24.47 -2.62 15.91
C GLU A 9 23.63 -3.82 16.39
N GLU A 10 24.12 -4.58 17.36
CA GLU A 10 23.37 -5.70 17.97
C GLU A 10 22.13 -5.22 18.74
N ILE A 11 22.22 -4.07 19.43
CA ILE A 11 21.09 -3.46 20.12
C ILE A 11 20.03 -2.99 19.11
N ASP A 12 20.44 -2.29 18.06
CA ASP A 12 19.54 -1.81 17.00
C ASP A 12 18.85 -3.00 16.30
N ALA A 13 19.61 -4.05 15.96
CA ALA A 13 19.05 -5.27 15.36
C ALA A 13 18.02 -5.97 16.26
N ARG A 14 18.21 -5.94 17.59
CA ARG A 14 17.24 -6.48 18.55
C ARG A 14 15.99 -5.60 18.66
N LEU A 15 16.17 -4.28 18.64
CA LEU A 15 15.08 -3.31 18.62
C LEU A 15 14.19 -3.53 17.39
N ASP A 16 14.77 -3.61 16.20
CA ASP A 16 14.05 -3.87 14.95
C ASP A 16 13.27 -5.19 15.02
N LYS A 17 13.87 -6.23 15.62
CA LYS A 17 13.21 -7.52 15.80
C LYS A 17 11.99 -7.41 16.71
N ILE A 18 12.08 -6.64 17.79
CA ILE A 18 10.96 -6.40 18.71
C ILE A 18 9.87 -5.57 18.04
N GLU A 19 10.21 -4.49 17.35
CA GLU A 19 9.24 -3.68 16.61
C GLU A 19 8.51 -4.50 15.57
N SER A 20 9.24 -5.31 14.78
CA SER A 20 8.63 -6.20 13.80
C SER A 20 7.71 -7.25 14.45
N PHE A 21 8.08 -7.73 15.64
CA PHE A 21 7.25 -8.66 16.40
C PHE A 21 5.97 -7.99 16.90
N ILE A 22 6.05 -6.77 17.43
CA ILE A 22 4.87 -6.00 17.88
C ILE A 22 3.97 -5.66 16.68
N ALA A 23 4.54 -5.22 15.56
CA ALA A 23 3.78 -4.93 14.35
C ALA A 23 3.05 -6.18 13.81
N LYS A 24 3.66 -7.36 13.92
CA LYS A 24 3.07 -8.62 13.42
C LYS A 24 2.15 -9.32 14.40
N LYS A 25 2.44 -9.27 15.70
CA LYS A 25 1.79 -10.09 16.74
C LYS A 25 1.37 -9.32 17.99
N GLY A 26 1.73 -8.04 18.12
CA GLY A 26 1.36 -7.21 19.26
C GLY A 26 -0.13 -6.91 19.33
N LEU A 27 -0.57 -6.31 20.44
CA LEU A 27 -1.95 -5.86 20.60
C LEU A 27 -2.29 -4.84 19.50
N GLY A 28 -3.42 -5.03 18.81
CA GLY A 28 -3.79 -4.18 17.70
C GLY A 28 -3.16 -4.54 16.34
N SER A 29 -2.17 -5.44 16.28
CA SER A 29 -1.52 -5.84 15.01
C SER A 29 -2.50 -6.34 13.95
N LYS A 30 -3.53 -7.10 14.35
CA LYS A 30 -4.62 -7.55 13.45
C LYS A 30 -5.43 -6.38 12.90
N TYR A 31 -5.71 -5.36 13.71
CA TYR A 31 -6.44 -4.16 13.28
C TYR A 31 -5.59 -3.31 12.33
N LEU A 32 -4.30 -3.14 12.65
CA LEU A 32 -3.36 -2.43 11.79
C LEU A 32 -3.21 -3.12 10.43
N GLN A 33 -3.02 -4.44 10.41
CA GLN A 33 -2.94 -5.20 9.16
C GLN A 33 -4.25 -5.12 8.36
N LYS A 34 -5.40 -5.17 9.03
CA LYS A 34 -6.70 -5.01 8.38
C LYS A 34 -6.84 -3.61 7.78
N ALA A 35 -6.48 -2.55 8.50
CA ALA A 35 -6.53 -1.18 8.02
C ALA A 35 -5.61 -0.96 6.81
N GLN A 36 -4.36 -1.44 6.87
CA GLN A 36 -3.41 -1.37 5.75
C GLN A 36 -3.93 -2.12 4.52
N LYS A 37 -4.51 -3.31 4.71
CA LYS A 37 -5.11 -4.08 3.62
C LYS A 37 -6.29 -3.33 3.00
N THR A 38 -7.22 -2.83 3.81
CA THR A 38 -8.37 -2.04 3.34
C THR A 38 -7.92 -0.80 2.58
N GLN A 39 -6.94 -0.06 3.09
CA GLN A 39 -6.42 1.14 2.42
C GLN A 39 -5.83 0.81 1.04
N ARG A 40 -5.06 -0.27 0.95
CA ARG A 40 -4.51 -0.74 -0.33
C ARG A 40 -5.63 -1.15 -1.29
N ASP A 41 -6.62 -1.90 -0.81
CA ASP A 41 -7.72 -2.39 -1.63
C ASP A 41 -8.57 -1.22 -2.16
N ILE A 42 -8.80 -0.18 -1.35
CA ILE A 42 -9.46 1.08 -1.78
C ILE A 42 -8.63 1.79 -2.85
N ASN A 43 -7.32 1.94 -2.65
CA ASN A 43 -6.45 2.59 -3.65
C ASN A 43 -6.50 1.85 -4.99
N LEU A 44 -6.44 0.51 -4.97
CA LEU A 44 -6.57 -0.31 -6.16
C LEU A 44 -7.93 -0.13 -6.84
N ALA A 45 -9.02 -0.14 -6.07
CA ALA A 45 -10.36 0.06 -6.58
C ALA A 45 -10.53 1.44 -7.24
N LEU A 46 -10.02 2.50 -6.61
CA LEU A 46 -10.05 3.85 -7.15
C LEU A 46 -9.29 3.95 -8.48
N VAL A 47 -8.08 3.38 -8.55
CA VAL A 47 -7.28 3.38 -9.78
C VAL A 47 -7.99 2.62 -10.89
N LEU A 48 -8.46 1.39 -10.62
CA LEU A 48 -9.18 0.58 -11.61
C LEU A 48 -10.44 1.27 -12.12
N THR A 49 -11.23 1.84 -11.21
CA THR A 49 -12.45 2.57 -11.57
C THR A 49 -12.11 3.78 -12.43
N GLY A 50 -11.09 4.57 -12.06
CA GLY A 50 -10.64 5.71 -12.84
C GLY A 50 -10.22 5.33 -14.26
N VAL A 51 -9.45 4.26 -14.43
CA VAL A 51 -9.05 3.75 -15.75
C VAL A 51 -10.26 3.33 -16.59
N ILE A 52 -11.18 2.56 -16.01
CA ILE A 52 -12.40 2.11 -16.69
C ILE A 52 -13.25 3.31 -17.12
N THR A 53 -13.41 4.31 -16.26
CA THR A 53 -14.16 5.53 -16.57
C THR A 53 -13.53 6.30 -17.73
N ILE A 54 -12.21 6.52 -17.71
CA ILE A 54 -11.51 7.24 -18.79
C ILE A 54 -11.67 6.49 -20.13
N VAL A 55 -11.48 5.17 -20.12
CA VAL A 55 -11.63 4.34 -21.32
C VAL A 55 -13.08 4.41 -21.83
N GLY A 56 -14.07 4.24 -20.94
CA GLY A 56 -15.49 4.32 -21.30
C GLY A 56 -15.86 5.65 -21.94
N ILE A 57 -15.39 6.77 -21.37
CA ILE A 57 -15.61 8.12 -21.92
C ILE A 57 -14.95 8.24 -23.30
N ALA A 58 -13.71 7.78 -23.46
CA ALA A 58 -13.01 7.84 -24.74
C ALA A 58 -13.73 7.04 -25.85
N PHE A 59 -14.22 5.83 -25.53
CA PHE A 59 -15.01 5.03 -26.45
C PHE A 59 -16.36 5.70 -26.79
N TRP A 60 -17.04 6.28 -25.81
CA TRP A 60 -18.31 6.97 -26.02
C TRP A 60 -18.15 8.19 -26.94
N LEU A 61 -17.14 9.03 -26.71
CA LEU A 61 -16.84 10.18 -27.57
C LEU A 61 -16.48 9.75 -28.99
N LYS A 62 -15.67 8.69 -29.15
CA LYS A 62 -15.31 8.15 -30.46
C LYS A 62 -16.54 7.63 -31.22
N GLY A 63 -17.45 6.93 -30.53
CA GLY A 63 -18.69 6.42 -31.13
C GLY A 63 -19.60 7.56 -31.60
N LYS A 64 -19.77 8.61 -30.77
CA LYS A 64 -20.59 9.78 -31.12
C LYS A 64 -20.08 10.53 -32.34
N ASN A 65 -18.76 10.71 -32.46
CA ASN A 65 -18.17 11.39 -33.63
C ASN A 65 -18.37 10.61 -34.93
N ASN A 66 -18.43 9.27 -34.89
CA ASN A 66 -18.68 8.45 -36.07
C ASN A 66 -20.16 8.43 -36.51
N GLU A 67 -21.10 8.85 -35.66
CA GLU A 67 -22.53 9.00 -36.02
C GLU A 67 -22.85 10.40 -36.60
N GLU A 68 -21.94 11.37 -36.45
CA GLU A 68 -22.08 12.76 -36.94
C GLU A 68 -21.34 13.02 -38.28
N GLU A 69 -20.58 12.05 -38.81
CA GLU A 69 -20.03 12.01 -40.19
C GLU A 69 -20.94 11.22 -41.15
#